data_AF-A0A446BFB0-F1
#
_entry.id   AF-A0A446BFB0-F1
#
_cell.length_a   1.000
_cell.length_b   1.000
_cell.length_c   1.000
_cell.angle_alpha   90.00
_cell.angle_beta   90.00
_cell.angle_gamma   90.00
#
_symmetry.space_group_name_H-M   'P 1'
#
loop_
_entity.id
_entity.type
_entity.pdbx_description
1 polymer ?
#
loop_
_entity_poly.entity_id
_entity_poly.type
_entity_poly.pdbx_seq_one_letter_code
_entity_poly.pdbx_strand_id
1 'polypeptide(L)'
;MAEPSNSNVSLLKQLHADLVRKYKKHEAAIETLWRSFDATQRAACLKAGAAGGVVLRHSTDETLGDVCKFIPECNLRDIAESGPDFLLDLIKYRATTSLFQQYCGSQGGHPGDHAVIAEMERTRGLRHAQRFDKCFSLFLDENQYGESYRICGAVNEVAAPLLPAIRAGLCIPQSRGELILQRQLYLTQCLVILIDDILDEGSRTRVSKEMPRKSDKAASETLAKPTLDTV
;
A
#
# COMPACT_ATOMS: atom_id res chain seq x y z
N MET A 1 -22.32 21.37 -4.19
CA MET A 1 -21.71 20.78 -2.98
C MET A 1 -20.54 19.92 -3.42
N ALA A 2 -19.33 20.26 -3.01
CA ALA A 2 -18.17 19.37 -3.12
C ALA A 2 -17.38 19.52 -1.83
N GLU A 3 -17.55 18.57 -0.92
CA GLU A 3 -16.56 18.29 0.13
C GLU A 3 -16.37 16.77 0.29
N PRO A 4 -15.53 16.14 -0.56
CA PRO A 4 -15.03 14.78 -0.31
C PRO A 4 -13.54 14.70 0.06
N SER A 5 -12.79 15.82 0.09
CA SER A 5 -11.33 15.78 0.27
C SER A 5 -10.90 15.58 1.74
N ASN A 6 -11.60 16.20 2.69
CA ASN A 6 -11.14 16.23 4.10
C ASN A 6 -11.17 14.86 4.79
N SER A 7 -12.17 14.02 4.46
CA SER A 7 -12.25 12.67 5.05
C SER A 7 -11.15 11.74 4.53
N ASN A 8 -10.86 11.78 3.23
CA ASN A 8 -9.82 10.94 2.63
C ASN A 8 -8.42 11.35 3.08
N VAL A 9 -8.14 12.65 3.21
CA VAL A 9 -6.86 13.15 3.73
C VAL A 9 -6.68 12.73 5.19
N SER A 10 -7.72 12.85 6.02
CA SER A 10 -7.66 12.40 7.42
C SER A 10 -7.36 10.90 7.52
N LEU A 11 -8.06 10.09 6.73
CA LEU A 11 -7.83 8.63 6.67
C LEU A 11 -6.42 8.29 6.19
N LEU A 12 -5.92 8.97 5.15
CA LEU A 12 -4.56 8.81 4.66
C LEU A 12 -3.53 9.11 5.76
N LYS A 13 -3.68 10.22 6.49
CA LYS A 13 -2.78 10.57 7.61
C LYS A 13 -2.83 9.52 8.73
N GLN A 14 -4.01 8.99 9.04
CA GLN A 14 -4.16 7.91 10.04
C GLN A 14 -3.48 6.61 9.59
N LEU A 15 -3.67 6.21 8.34
CA LEU A 15 -3.03 5.00 7.78
C LEU A 15 -1.52 5.16 7.68
N HIS A 16 -1.02 6.34 7.30
CA HIS A 16 0.42 6.62 7.27
C HIS A 16 1.01 6.55 8.68
N ALA A 17 0.35 7.14 9.67
CA ALA A 17 0.76 7.02 11.07
C ALA A 17 0.76 5.56 11.57
N ASP A 18 -0.22 4.74 11.16
CA ASP A 18 -0.24 3.30 11.46
C ASP A 18 0.93 2.57 10.79
N LEU A 19 1.19 2.82 9.50
CA LEU A 19 2.32 2.24 8.77
C LEU A 19 3.65 2.56 9.47
N VAL A 20 3.88 3.83 9.82
CA VAL A 20 5.08 4.28 10.54
C VAL A 20 5.22 3.54 11.88
N ARG A 21 4.13 3.46 12.65
CA ARG A 21 4.12 2.78 13.96
C ARG A 21 4.42 1.30 13.84
N LYS A 22 3.74 0.60 12.91
CA LYS A 22 3.92 -0.83 12.67
C LYS A 22 5.34 -1.14 12.21
N TYR A 23 5.86 -0.38 11.25
CA TYR A 23 7.24 -0.53 10.79
C TYR A 23 8.23 -0.36 11.94
N LYS A 24 8.17 0.75 12.71
CA LYS A 24 9.07 0.97 13.84
C LYS A 24 9.03 -0.14 14.90
N LYS A 25 7.85 -0.70 15.13
CA LYS A 25 7.66 -1.76 16.14
C LYS A 25 8.14 -3.13 15.64
N HIS A 26 8.03 -3.40 14.35
CA HIS A 26 8.16 -4.74 13.79
C HIS A 26 9.21 -4.88 12.67
N GLU A 27 9.98 -3.84 12.34
CA GLU A 27 10.96 -3.81 11.22
C GLU A 27 11.80 -5.09 11.13
N ALA A 28 12.54 -5.43 12.19
CA ALA A 28 13.40 -6.61 12.21
C ALA A 28 12.62 -7.93 12.04
N ALA A 29 11.40 -8.01 12.59
CA ALA A 29 10.54 -9.18 12.46
C ALA A 29 9.97 -9.30 11.04
N ILE A 30 9.51 -8.20 10.45
CA ILE A 30 9.02 -8.13 9.07
C ILE A 30 10.13 -8.58 8.12
N GLU A 31 11.34 -8.02 8.26
CA GLU A 31 12.48 -8.39 7.43
C GLU A 31 12.84 -9.87 7.56
N THR A 32 12.97 -10.37 8.79
CA THR A 32 13.32 -11.78 9.03
C THR A 32 12.27 -12.73 8.47
N LEU A 33 10.98 -12.46 8.71
CA LEU A 33 9.88 -13.30 8.24
C LEU A 33 9.80 -13.27 6.72
N TRP A 34 9.78 -12.08 6.12
CA TRP A 34 9.63 -11.94 4.68
C TRP A 34 10.77 -12.58 3.90
N ARG A 35 12.02 -12.43 4.39
CA ARG A 35 13.19 -13.11 3.80
C ARG A 35 13.15 -14.63 3.96
N SER A 36 12.44 -15.14 4.97
CA SER A 36 12.29 -16.58 5.21
C SER A 36 11.18 -17.22 4.36
N PHE A 37 10.25 -16.42 3.83
CA PHE A 37 9.11 -16.90 3.06
C PHE A 37 9.50 -17.25 1.63
N ASP A 38 9.01 -18.40 1.16
CA ASP A 38 9.07 -18.72 -0.26
C ASP A 38 8.09 -17.85 -1.08
N ALA A 39 8.14 -17.95 -2.40
CA ALA A 39 7.26 -17.19 -3.29
C ALA A 39 5.77 -17.49 -3.07
N THR A 40 5.42 -18.73 -2.68
CA THR A 40 4.04 -19.15 -2.41
C THR A 40 3.49 -18.47 -1.16
N GLN A 41 4.28 -18.46 -0.08
CA GLN A 41 3.92 -17.79 1.17
C GLN A 41 3.79 -16.28 0.98
N ARG A 42 4.71 -15.67 0.22
CA ARG A 42 4.64 -14.23 -0.12
C ARG A 42 3.40 -13.89 -0.95
N ALA A 43 3.07 -14.73 -1.93
CA ALA A 43 1.85 -14.58 -2.72
C ALA A 43 0.58 -14.77 -1.87
N ALA A 44 0.60 -15.69 -0.91
CA ALA A 44 -0.52 -15.90 0.00
C ALA A 44 -0.77 -14.68 0.89
N CYS A 45 0.29 -14.06 1.44
CA CYS A 45 0.18 -12.81 2.21
C CYS A 45 -0.44 -11.71 1.35
N LEU A 46 0.07 -11.48 0.13
CA LEU A 46 -0.46 -10.44 -0.76
C LEU A 46 -1.94 -10.65 -1.12
N LYS A 47 -2.38 -11.90 -1.26
CA LYS A 47 -3.77 -12.23 -1.60
C LYS A 47 -4.72 -12.20 -0.40
N ALA A 48 -4.23 -12.43 0.82
CA ALA A 48 -5.08 -12.47 2.02
C ALA A 48 -5.79 -11.13 2.26
N GLY A 49 -5.08 -10.02 2.10
CA GLY A 49 -5.63 -8.67 2.18
C GLY A 49 -6.46 -8.19 0.99
N ALA A 50 -6.49 -8.92 -0.11
CA ALA A 50 -7.14 -8.49 -1.35
C ALA A 50 -8.59 -8.97 -1.45
N ALA A 51 -9.48 -8.12 -1.95
CA ALA A 51 -10.88 -8.49 -2.17
C ALA A 51 -10.98 -9.69 -3.12
N GLY A 52 -11.52 -10.81 -2.62
CA GLY A 52 -11.61 -12.07 -3.36
C GLY A 52 -10.26 -12.72 -3.70
N GLY A 53 -9.16 -12.29 -3.05
CA GLY A 53 -7.81 -12.79 -3.32
C GLY A 53 -7.26 -12.41 -4.70
N VAL A 54 -7.86 -11.43 -5.37
CA VAL A 54 -7.47 -11.01 -6.73
C VAL A 54 -6.52 -9.83 -6.65
N VAL A 55 -5.36 -9.96 -7.29
CA VAL A 55 -4.27 -8.98 -7.29
C VAL A 55 -3.69 -8.87 -8.69
N LEU A 56 -3.01 -7.76 -8.99
CA LEU A 56 -2.34 -7.56 -10.26
C LEU A 56 -1.25 -8.63 -10.46
N ARG A 57 -1.16 -9.20 -11.67
CA ARG A 57 -0.08 -10.14 -12.02
C ARG A 57 1.26 -9.43 -12.18
N HIS A 58 1.24 -8.25 -12.79
CA HIS A 58 2.39 -7.37 -12.99
C HIS A 58 1.93 -5.91 -13.04
N SER A 59 2.87 -4.96 -13.03
CA SER A 59 2.61 -3.52 -12.93
C SER A 59 1.70 -2.92 -14.01
N THR A 60 1.60 -3.55 -15.18
CA THR A 60 0.76 -3.12 -16.32
C THR A 60 -0.50 -3.96 -16.51
N ASP A 61 -0.83 -4.87 -15.61
CA ASP A 61 -1.99 -5.75 -15.71
C ASP A 61 -3.32 -4.99 -15.62
N GLU A 62 -4.11 -5.01 -16.68
CA GLU A 62 -5.38 -4.27 -16.78
C GLU A 62 -6.60 -5.08 -16.30
N THR A 63 -6.42 -6.31 -15.81
CA THR A 63 -7.53 -7.19 -15.39
C THR A 63 -8.33 -6.64 -14.21
N LEU A 64 -7.75 -5.74 -13.41
CA LEU A 64 -8.42 -5.00 -12.33
C LEU A 64 -8.72 -3.54 -12.70
N GLY A 65 -8.83 -3.24 -13.99
CA GLY A 65 -9.13 -1.90 -14.48
C GLY A 65 -8.03 -0.89 -14.14
N ASP A 66 -8.41 0.24 -13.53
CA ASP A 66 -7.48 1.34 -13.27
C ASP A 66 -6.54 1.09 -12.06
N VAL A 67 -6.66 -0.04 -11.34
CA VAL A 67 -5.80 -0.34 -10.18
C VAL A 67 -4.31 -0.28 -10.55
N CYS A 68 -3.92 -0.80 -11.72
CA CYS A 68 -2.53 -0.73 -12.20
C CYS A 68 -2.05 0.69 -12.54
N LYS A 69 -2.97 1.67 -12.65
CA LYS A 69 -2.65 3.08 -12.86
C LYS A 69 -2.49 3.82 -11.52
N PHE A 70 -3.05 3.30 -10.44
CA PHE A 70 -2.90 3.89 -9.10
C PHE A 70 -1.78 3.26 -8.30
N ILE A 71 -1.67 1.93 -8.28
CA ILE A 71 -0.71 1.19 -7.44
C ILE A 71 -0.04 0.05 -8.22
N PRO A 72 0.66 0.35 -9.34
CA PRO A 72 1.38 -0.66 -10.11
C PRO A 72 2.35 -1.50 -9.29
N GLU A 73 2.86 -0.98 -8.16
CA GLU A 73 3.77 -1.68 -7.25
C GLU A 73 3.11 -2.85 -6.52
N CYS A 74 1.78 -2.82 -6.37
CA CYS A 74 1.01 -3.86 -5.67
C CYS A 74 0.67 -5.02 -6.61
N ASN A 75 1.70 -5.75 -7.07
CA ASN A 75 1.56 -6.86 -8.01
C ASN A 75 2.34 -8.11 -7.58
N LEU A 76 1.88 -9.28 -8.04
CA LEU A 76 2.47 -10.58 -7.68
C LEU A 76 3.92 -10.73 -8.11
N ARG A 77 4.25 -10.30 -9.34
CA ARG A 77 5.60 -10.43 -9.87
C ARG A 77 6.61 -9.74 -8.95
N ASP A 78 6.40 -8.46 -8.69
CA ASP A 78 7.39 -7.66 -7.97
C ASP A 78 7.42 -7.98 -6.47
N ILE A 79 6.26 -8.22 -5.84
CA ILE A 79 6.18 -8.48 -4.40
C ILE A 79 6.56 -9.93 -4.06
N ALA A 80 6.06 -10.92 -4.79
CA ALA A 80 6.16 -12.33 -4.41
C ALA A 80 7.21 -13.11 -5.22
N GLU A 81 7.44 -12.76 -6.49
CA GLU A 81 8.27 -13.57 -7.39
C GLU A 81 9.72 -13.05 -7.50
N SER A 82 9.92 -11.73 -7.48
CA SER A 82 11.24 -11.08 -7.68
C SER A 82 12.19 -11.11 -6.47
N GLY A 83 11.84 -11.84 -5.41
CA GLY A 83 12.60 -11.87 -4.16
C GLY A 83 12.10 -10.85 -3.11
N PRO A 84 12.71 -10.82 -1.92
CA PRO A 84 12.15 -10.10 -0.78
C PRO A 84 12.38 -8.58 -0.82
N ASP A 85 13.42 -8.12 -1.52
CA ASP A 85 13.93 -6.75 -1.38
C ASP A 85 12.95 -5.69 -1.86
N PHE A 86 12.23 -5.94 -2.96
CA PHE A 86 11.28 -4.97 -3.53
C PHE A 86 10.24 -4.51 -2.50
N LEU A 87 9.58 -5.44 -1.81
CA LEU A 87 8.58 -5.08 -0.80
C LEU A 87 9.23 -4.41 0.41
N LEU A 88 10.38 -4.91 0.86
CA LEU A 88 11.06 -4.35 2.04
C LEU A 88 11.49 -2.90 1.80
N ASP A 89 12.05 -2.61 0.63
CA ASP A 89 12.43 -1.26 0.23
C ASP A 89 11.21 -0.35 0.10
N LEU A 90 10.11 -0.86 -0.46
CA LEU A 90 8.86 -0.12 -0.58
C LEU A 90 8.25 0.23 0.79
N ILE A 91 8.16 -0.74 1.70
CA ILE A 91 7.68 -0.53 3.07
C ILE A 91 8.58 0.49 3.78
N LYS A 92 9.90 0.29 3.73
CA LYS A 92 10.88 1.17 4.37
C LYS A 92 10.74 2.60 3.86
N TYR A 93 10.71 2.80 2.53
CA TYR A 93 10.53 4.11 1.94
C TYR A 93 9.24 4.78 2.42
N ARG A 94 8.11 4.08 2.34
CA ARG A 94 6.79 4.65 2.71
C ARG A 94 6.64 4.89 4.21
N ALA A 95 7.30 4.10 5.05
CA ALA A 95 7.28 4.26 6.51
C ALA A 95 8.28 5.30 7.04
N THR A 96 9.28 5.71 6.25
CA THR A 96 10.35 6.62 6.69
C THR A 96 10.34 7.98 6.03
N THR A 97 9.42 8.21 5.07
CA THR A 97 9.23 9.48 4.38
C THR A 97 7.88 10.10 4.71
N SER A 98 7.82 11.43 4.74
CA SER A 98 6.58 12.18 4.92
C SER A 98 5.70 12.08 3.67
N LEU A 99 4.39 12.36 3.80
CA LEU A 99 3.48 12.33 2.65
C LEU A 99 3.91 13.34 1.57
N PHE A 100 4.45 14.48 1.98
CA PHE A 100 5.05 15.46 1.07
C PHE A 100 6.31 14.95 0.36
N GLN A 101 7.20 14.22 1.06
CA GLN A 101 8.35 13.60 0.40
C GLN A 101 7.93 12.52 -0.60
N GLN A 102 6.89 11.74 -0.28
CA GLN A 102 6.31 10.74 -1.19
C GLN A 102 5.67 11.37 -2.43
N TYR A 103 5.01 12.52 -2.25
CA TYR A 103 4.47 13.33 -3.33
C TYR A 103 5.54 13.80 -4.31
N CYS A 104 6.61 14.40 -3.77
CA CYS A 104 7.73 14.95 -4.55
C CYS A 104 8.61 13.87 -5.18
N GLY A 105 8.77 12.74 -4.50
CA GLY A 105 9.79 11.73 -4.81
C GLY A 105 11.10 11.99 -4.05
N SER A 106 11.98 10.99 -4.03
CA SER A 106 13.29 11.08 -3.37
C SER A 106 14.42 11.26 -4.39
N GLN A 107 15.57 11.76 -3.92
CA GLN A 107 16.79 11.83 -4.75
C GLN A 107 17.32 10.45 -5.20
N GLY A 108 16.79 9.36 -4.65
CA GLY A 108 17.16 7.97 -4.98
C GLY A 108 16.46 7.37 -6.20
N GLY A 109 15.99 8.20 -7.14
CA GLY A 109 15.43 7.75 -8.42
C GLY A 109 14.00 7.19 -8.39
N HIS A 110 13.32 7.21 -7.24
CA HIS A 110 11.91 6.80 -7.15
C HIS A 110 11.00 7.97 -7.58
N PRO A 111 10.14 7.79 -8.60
CA PRO A 111 9.20 8.83 -8.99
C PRO A 111 8.22 9.10 -7.85
N GLY A 112 8.00 10.39 -7.57
CA GLY A 112 6.98 10.81 -6.60
C GLY A 112 5.57 10.49 -7.08
N ASP A 113 4.62 10.42 -6.14
CA ASP A 113 3.22 10.09 -6.46
C ASP A 113 2.59 11.04 -7.47
N HIS A 114 2.99 12.34 -7.44
CA HIS A 114 2.58 13.30 -8.45
C HIS A 114 3.06 12.90 -9.86
N ALA A 115 4.32 12.49 -9.98
CA ALA A 115 4.90 12.10 -11.27
C ALA A 115 4.25 10.82 -11.81
N VAL A 116 3.97 9.85 -10.94
CA VAL A 116 3.28 8.60 -11.34
C VAL A 116 1.89 8.90 -11.86
N ILE A 117 1.08 9.67 -11.13
CA ILE A 117 -0.28 10.02 -11.59
C ILE A 117 -0.23 10.85 -12.87
N ALA A 118 0.64 11.86 -12.95
CA ALA A 118 0.76 12.68 -14.15
C ALA A 118 1.14 11.85 -15.39
N GLU A 119 1.99 10.84 -15.22
CA GLU A 119 2.33 9.92 -16.30
C GLU A 119 1.14 9.06 -16.71
N MET A 120 0.38 8.52 -15.76
CA MET A 120 -0.81 7.70 -16.06
C MET A 120 -1.93 8.52 -16.72
N GLU A 121 -2.07 9.79 -16.36
CA GLU A 121 -2.95 10.72 -17.06
C GLU A 121 -2.49 10.93 -18.51
N ARG A 122 -1.18 11.06 -18.73
CA ARG A 122 -0.59 11.35 -20.03
C ARG A 122 -0.65 10.15 -20.99
N THR A 123 -0.34 8.95 -20.51
CA THR A 123 -0.13 7.77 -21.37
C THR A 123 -1.26 6.76 -21.33
N ARG A 124 -2.05 6.73 -20.25
CA ARG A 124 -3.06 5.68 -20.02
C ARG A 124 -4.46 6.21 -19.75
N GLY A 125 -4.67 7.50 -20.04
CA GLY A 125 -5.98 8.15 -20.00
C GLY A 125 -6.62 8.19 -18.62
N LEU A 126 -5.85 8.07 -17.53
CA LEU A 126 -6.38 8.18 -16.17
C LEU A 126 -7.04 9.56 -16.01
N ARG A 127 -8.28 9.61 -15.52
CA ARG A 127 -9.02 10.86 -15.29
C ARG A 127 -9.91 10.71 -14.06
N HIS A 128 -10.04 11.79 -13.29
CA HIS A 128 -11.03 11.83 -12.23
C HIS A 128 -12.44 11.91 -12.84
N ALA A 129 -13.39 11.15 -12.28
CA ALA A 129 -14.75 11.08 -12.79
C ALA A 129 -15.53 12.41 -12.61
N GLN A 130 -15.26 13.11 -11.51
CA GLN A 130 -15.86 14.41 -11.22
C GLN A 130 -15.05 15.55 -11.83
N ARG A 131 -15.77 16.58 -12.29
CA ARG A 131 -15.19 17.86 -12.71
C ARG A 131 -15.13 18.83 -11.53
N PHE A 132 -14.01 19.50 -11.38
CA PHE A 132 -13.76 20.48 -10.31
C PHE A 132 -13.41 21.85 -10.90
N ASP A 133 -14.42 22.58 -11.35
CA ASP A 133 -14.22 23.87 -12.01
C ASP A 133 -13.63 24.91 -11.05
N LYS A 134 -12.48 25.49 -11.43
CA LYS A 134 -11.73 26.48 -10.64
C LYS A 134 -11.32 26.00 -9.24
N CYS A 135 -11.19 24.69 -9.03
CA CYS A 135 -10.69 24.15 -7.77
C CYS A 135 -9.24 23.68 -7.89
N PHE A 136 -8.47 23.93 -6.85
CA PHE A 136 -7.06 23.58 -6.76
C PHE A 136 -6.78 22.92 -5.41
N SER A 137 -5.85 21.97 -5.42
CA SER A 137 -5.34 21.31 -4.21
C SER A 137 -3.92 21.78 -3.94
N LEU A 138 -3.63 22.03 -2.66
CA LEU A 138 -2.30 22.36 -2.17
C LEU A 138 -1.62 21.09 -1.63
N PHE A 139 -0.38 20.88 -2.04
CA PHE A 139 0.50 19.82 -1.53
C PHE A 139 1.74 20.51 -0.97
N LEU A 140 1.58 21.03 0.25
CA LEU A 140 2.63 21.71 1.01
C LEU A 140 3.10 20.80 2.15
N ASP A 141 3.44 21.38 3.30
CA ASP A 141 3.76 20.63 4.51
C ASP A 141 2.56 19.81 5.05
N GLU A 142 2.82 19.07 6.13
CA GLU A 142 1.84 18.17 6.76
C GLU A 142 0.55 18.86 7.24
N ASN A 143 0.55 20.19 7.46
CA ASN A 143 -0.64 20.91 7.89
C ASN A 143 -1.59 21.14 6.70
N GLN A 144 -1.05 21.59 5.56
CA GLN A 144 -1.83 21.95 4.37
C GLN A 144 -1.77 20.89 3.27
N TYR A 145 -1.49 19.64 3.65
CA TYR A 145 -1.35 18.54 2.73
C TYR A 145 -2.69 18.04 2.18
N GLY A 146 -2.93 18.22 0.87
CA GLY A 146 -4.10 17.71 0.16
C GLY A 146 -5.36 18.58 0.32
N GLU A 147 -5.25 19.75 0.94
CA GLU A 147 -6.38 20.66 1.12
C GLU A 147 -6.78 21.28 -0.22
N SER A 148 -8.10 21.39 -0.45
CA SER A 148 -8.65 21.87 -1.72
C SER A 148 -9.47 23.13 -1.55
N TYR A 149 -9.31 24.05 -2.49
CA TYR A 149 -9.90 25.38 -2.45
C TYR A 149 -10.54 25.72 -3.79
N ARG A 150 -11.70 26.38 -3.76
CA ARG A 150 -12.35 26.93 -4.94
C ARG A 150 -12.01 28.41 -5.08
N ILE A 151 -11.57 28.81 -6.27
CA ILE A 151 -11.40 30.22 -6.60
C ILE A 151 -12.76 30.83 -6.94
N CYS A 152 -13.24 31.75 -6.09
CA CYS A 152 -14.51 32.46 -6.27
C CYS A 152 -14.39 33.75 -7.11
N GLY A 153 -13.19 34.16 -7.49
CA GLY A 153 -12.91 35.39 -8.26
C GLY A 153 -12.48 35.15 -9.72
N ALA A 154 -11.99 36.21 -10.37
CA ALA A 154 -11.35 36.10 -11.67
C ALA A 154 -10.08 35.24 -11.53
N VAL A 155 -10.01 34.12 -12.26
CA VAL A 155 -8.90 33.16 -12.16
C VAL A 155 -7.56 33.86 -12.38
N ASN A 156 -7.49 34.83 -13.28
CA ASN A 156 -6.26 35.57 -13.58
C ASN A 156 -5.73 36.37 -12.38
N GLU A 157 -6.62 36.94 -11.55
CA GLU A 157 -6.25 37.75 -10.39
C GLU A 157 -5.76 36.87 -9.22
N VAL A 158 -6.40 35.71 -9.03
CA VAL A 158 -6.05 34.78 -7.96
C VAL A 158 -4.90 33.84 -8.35
N ALA A 159 -4.77 33.53 -9.64
CA ALA A 159 -3.71 32.66 -10.14
C ALA A 159 -2.34 33.36 -10.17
N ALA A 160 -2.28 34.68 -10.40
CA ALA A 160 -1.01 35.39 -10.53
C ALA A 160 -0.09 35.24 -9.30
N PRO A 161 -0.58 35.40 -8.05
CA PRO A 161 0.23 35.11 -6.86
C PRO A 161 0.57 33.63 -6.67
N LEU A 162 -0.27 32.72 -7.16
CA LEU A 162 -0.11 31.26 -7.03
C LEU A 162 0.80 30.66 -8.12
N LEU A 163 1.14 31.41 -9.17
CA LEU A 163 1.96 30.94 -10.30
C LEU A 163 3.26 30.22 -9.87
N PRO A 164 4.04 30.71 -8.88
CA PRO A 164 5.23 29.99 -8.42
C PRO A 164 4.89 28.60 -7.86
N ALA A 165 3.84 28.50 -7.03
CA ALA A 165 3.39 27.23 -6.47
C ALA A 165 2.85 26.28 -7.56
N ILE A 166 2.13 26.81 -8.55
CA ILE A 166 1.65 26.02 -9.69
C ILE A 166 2.82 25.47 -10.51
N ARG A 167 3.81 26.31 -10.82
CA ARG A 167 5.01 25.89 -11.58
C ARG A 167 5.86 24.87 -10.81
N ALA A 168 5.93 25.01 -9.49
CA ALA A 168 6.60 24.05 -8.61
C ALA A 168 5.78 22.76 -8.40
N GLY A 169 4.55 22.67 -8.91
CA GLY A 169 3.66 21.54 -8.68
C GLY A 169 3.15 21.45 -7.24
N LEU A 170 3.21 22.52 -6.44
CA LEU A 170 2.69 22.57 -5.07
C LEU A 170 1.21 22.98 -5.01
N CYS A 171 0.71 23.56 -6.09
CA CYS A 171 -0.70 23.90 -6.28
C CYS A 171 -1.16 23.34 -7.63
N ILE A 172 -2.08 22.38 -7.62
CA ILE A 172 -2.48 21.63 -8.82
C ILE A 172 -4.00 21.59 -8.97
N PRO A 173 -4.55 21.32 -10.16
CA PRO A 173 -5.99 21.12 -10.33
C PRO A 173 -6.51 20.03 -9.39
N GLN A 174 -7.66 20.28 -8.73
CA GLN A 174 -8.20 19.35 -7.73
C GLN A 174 -8.40 17.94 -8.30
N SER A 175 -8.79 17.81 -9.57
CA SER A 175 -8.95 16.49 -10.21
C SER A 175 -7.69 15.63 -10.13
N ARG A 176 -6.50 16.23 -10.31
CA ARG A 176 -5.24 15.52 -10.18
C ARG A 176 -4.90 15.28 -8.70
N GLY A 177 -5.18 16.27 -7.85
CA GLY A 177 -5.00 16.15 -6.40
C GLY A 177 -5.73 14.94 -5.82
N GLU A 178 -7.00 14.75 -6.17
CA GLU A 178 -7.80 13.59 -5.74
C GLU A 178 -7.18 12.25 -6.20
N LEU A 179 -6.69 12.17 -7.45
CA LEU A 179 -6.04 10.97 -7.97
C LEU A 179 -4.74 10.62 -7.21
N ILE A 180 -3.97 11.64 -6.82
CA ILE A 180 -2.74 11.48 -6.03
C ILE A 180 -3.06 11.00 -4.62
N LEU A 181 -4.04 11.63 -3.97
CA LEU A 181 -4.51 11.22 -2.65
C LEU A 181 -5.04 9.78 -2.68
N GLN A 182 -5.77 9.39 -3.72
CA GLN A 182 -6.23 8.01 -3.92
C GLN A 182 -5.06 7.02 -4.05
N ARG A 183 -4.05 7.33 -4.86
CA ARG A 183 -2.84 6.48 -4.98
C ARG A 183 -2.17 6.29 -3.63
N GLN A 184 -1.93 7.39 -2.90
CA GLN A 184 -1.28 7.33 -1.60
C GLN A 184 -2.11 6.54 -0.59
N LEU A 185 -3.43 6.75 -0.59
CA LEU A 185 -4.35 6.04 0.29
C LEU A 185 -4.31 4.53 0.03
N TYR A 186 -4.51 4.11 -1.23
CA TYR A 186 -4.58 2.69 -1.58
C TYR A 186 -3.24 1.98 -1.37
N LEU A 187 -2.12 2.63 -1.72
CA LEU A 187 -0.80 2.05 -1.51
C LEU A 187 -0.51 1.90 -0.02
N THR A 188 -0.77 2.95 0.78
CA THR A 188 -0.55 2.90 2.23
C THR A 188 -1.42 1.83 2.88
N GLN A 189 -2.71 1.76 2.50
CA GLN A 189 -3.62 0.72 2.99
C GLN A 189 -3.12 -0.68 2.65
N CYS A 190 -2.68 -0.91 1.40
CA CYS A 190 -2.14 -2.20 0.98
C CYS A 190 -0.92 -2.60 1.83
N LEU A 191 0.00 -1.68 2.10
CA LEU A 191 1.20 -1.96 2.88
C LEU A 191 0.88 -2.21 4.36
N VAL A 192 -0.07 -1.48 4.93
CA VAL A 192 -0.54 -1.69 6.31
C VAL A 192 -1.13 -3.09 6.49
N ILE A 193 -1.98 -3.53 5.56
CA ILE A 193 -2.59 -4.86 5.57
C ILE A 193 -1.52 -5.93 5.37
N LEU A 194 -0.61 -5.73 4.41
CA LEU A 194 0.43 -6.71 4.11
C LEU A 194 1.40 -6.92 5.26
N ILE A 195 1.70 -5.89 6.07
CA ILE A 195 2.47 -6.05 7.30
C ILE A 195 1.75 -6.96 8.29
N ASP A 196 0.43 -6.80 8.47
CA ASP A 196 -0.35 -7.66 9.36
C ASP A 196 -0.35 -9.11 8.85
N ASP A 197 -0.58 -9.31 7.55
CA ASP A 197 -0.57 -10.64 6.93
C ASP A 197 0.79 -11.34 7.07
N ILE A 198 1.91 -10.61 6.96
CA ILE A 198 3.25 -11.16 7.18
C ILE A 198 3.45 -11.63 8.63
N LEU A 199 3.02 -10.81 9.60
CA LEU A 199 3.16 -11.13 11.02
C LEU A 199 2.28 -12.32 11.42
N ASP A 200 1.07 -12.40 10.86
CA ASP A 200 0.13 -13.49 11.08
C ASP A 200 0.64 -14.80 10.47
N GLU A 201 1.09 -14.78 9.21
CA GLU A 201 1.66 -15.97 8.55
C GLU A 201 2.94 -16.44 9.24
N GLY A 202 3.76 -15.51 9.73
CA GLY A 202 4.93 -15.81 10.53
C GLY A 202 4.58 -16.51 11.84
N SER A 203 3.50 -16.09 12.49
CA SER A 203 2.99 -16.70 13.73
C SER A 203 2.47 -18.11 13.47
N ARG A 204 1.70 -18.32 12.39
CA ARG A 204 1.18 -19.65 11.99
C ARG A 204 2.31 -20.62 11.65
N THR A 205 3.33 -20.15 10.94
CA THR A 205 4.49 -20.97 10.56
C THR A 205 5.30 -21.42 11.78
N ARG A 206 5.45 -20.56 12.79
CA ARG A 206 6.13 -20.92 14.06
C ARG A 206 5.36 -22.00 14.82
N VAL A 207 4.05 -21.83 15.00
CA VAL A 207 3.18 -22.83 15.65
C VAL A 207 3.27 -24.18 14.94
N SER A 208 3.23 -24.20 13.60
CA SER A 208 3.34 -25.45 12.84
C SER A 208 4.70 -26.12 12.96
N LYS A 209 5.79 -25.37 13.17
CA LYS A 209 7.14 -25.92 13.36
C LYS A 209 7.35 -26.44 14.79
N GLU A 210 6.77 -25.78 15.78
CA GLU A 210 6.82 -26.18 17.20
C GLU A 210 5.94 -27.39 17.51
N MET A 211 4.90 -27.64 16.70
CA MET A 211 4.10 -28.86 16.74
C MET A 211 4.56 -29.86 15.67
N PRO A 212 5.66 -30.61 15.85
CA PRO A 212 5.89 -31.77 15.00
C PRO A 212 4.70 -32.72 15.22
N ARG A 213 3.99 -33.06 14.14
CA ARG A 213 2.92 -34.05 14.14
C ARG A 213 3.41 -35.26 14.94
N LYS A 214 2.87 -35.47 16.14
CA LYS A 214 2.98 -36.78 16.81
C LYS A 214 2.48 -37.78 15.78
N SER A 215 3.36 -38.65 15.30
CA SER A 215 3.00 -39.67 14.35
C SER A 215 1.86 -40.50 14.94
N ASP A 216 0.74 -40.60 14.23
CA ASP A 216 -0.42 -41.43 14.60
C ASP A 216 -0.08 -42.91 14.81
N LYS A 217 1.16 -43.33 14.54
CA LYS A 217 1.69 -44.65 14.88
C LYS A 217 1.70 -44.96 16.38
N ALA A 218 1.84 -43.97 17.26
CA ALA A 218 1.94 -44.24 18.70
C ALA A 218 0.58 -44.52 19.37
N ALA A 219 -0.55 -44.19 18.73
CA ALA A 219 -1.88 -44.42 19.29
C ALA A 219 -2.47 -45.80 18.90
N SER A 220 -1.94 -46.45 17.87
CA SER A 220 -2.42 -47.77 17.42
C SER A 220 -1.71 -48.96 18.09
N GLU A 221 -0.56 -48.77 18.73
CA GLU A 221 0.19 -49.85 19.38
C GLU A 221 -0.25 -50.13 20.82
N THR A 222 -0.98 -49.21 21.47
CA THR A 222 -1.44 -49.38 22.86
C THR A 222 -2.82 -50.03 23.00
N LEU A 223 -3.55 -50.26 21.90
CA LEU A 223 -4.90 -50.84 21.92
C LEU A 223 -4.98 -52.32 21.54
N ALA A 224 -3.83 -52.98 21.33
CA ALA A 224 -3.77 -54.38 20.88
C ALA A 224 -3.00 -55.27 21.86
N LYS A 225 -3.44 -55.35 23.12
CA LYS A 225 -3.11 -56.47 24.03
C LYS A 225 -4.18 -56.64 25.12
N PRO A 226 -5.08 -57.62 25.00
CA PRO A 226 -5.56 -58.36 26.14
C PRO A 226 -4.78 -59.67 26.24
N THR A 227 -3.98 -59.80 27.30
CA THR A 227 -3.51 -61.07 27.81
C THR A 227 -4.65 -61.67 28.62
N LEU A 228 -5.13 -62.87 28.26
CA LEU A 228 -5.97 -63.70 29.12
C LEU A 228 -5.39 -65.11 29.06
N ASP A 229 -4.54 -65.40 30.05
CA ASP A 229 -4.11 -66.75 30.38
C ASP A 229 -5.21 -67.45 31.21
N THR A 230 -5.44 -68.69 30.84
CA THR A 230 -6.33 -69.70 31.45
C THR A 230 -5.92 -70.07 32.88
N VAL A 231 -6.92 -70.29 33.75
CA VAL A 231 -6.98 -71.47 34.65
C VAL A 231 -8.43 -71.94 34.73
#